data_AF-A0A2V3UBL7-F1
#
_entry.id   AF-A0A2V3UBL7-F1
#
_cell.length_a   1.000
_cell.length_b   1.000
_cell.length_c   1.000
_cell.angle_alpha   90.00
_cell.angle_beta   90.00
_cell.angle_gamma   90.00
#
_symmetry.space_group_name_H-M   'P 1'
#
loop_
_entity.id
_entity.type
_entity.pdbx_description
1 polymer ?
#
loop_
_entity_poly.entity_id
_entity_poly.type
_entity_poly.pdbx_seq_one_letter_code
_entity_poly.pdbx_strand_id
1 'polypeptide(L)'
;MKRPRTTGHLAAPSPARVAPPPQPVQGAAVDAAVTALLSLVAAVETQPAGPATKAYRAAIRRKGEEAAAAGGSEVLEAVLRQVCDATPDRAERRGRILTEAWAGLIEEKP
;
A
#
# COMPACT_ATOMS: atom_id res chain seq x y z
N MET A 1 -68.92 25.44 8.87
CA MET A 1 -68.43 25.46 7.47
C MET A 1 -67.15 24.63 7.37
N LYS A 2 -66.86 24.19 6.14
CA LYS A 2 -65.96 23.12 5.67
C LYS A 2 -64.50 23.19 6.18
N ARG A 3 -63.87 22.02 6.40
CA ARG A 3 -62.40 21.87 6.49
C ARG A 3 -61.77 22.03 5.09
N PRO A 4 -60.50 22.42 5.01
CA PRO A 4 -59.59 21.65 4.16
C PRO A 4 -58.31 21.22 4.89
N ARG A 5 -57.97 19.95 4.63
CA ARG A 5 -56.70 19.28 4.92
C ARG A 5 -55.64 19.72 3.91
N THR A 6 -54.41 19.92 4.36
CA THR A 6 -53.19 19.91 3.52
C THR A 6 -52.13 19.25 4.41
N THR A 7 -51.83 17.94 4.28
CA THR A 7 -50.86 17.36 3.34
C THR A 7 -49.58 18.19 3.35
N GLY A 8 -48.43 17.80 3.87
CA GLY A 8 -47.92 16.49 4.26
C GLY A 8 -46.43 16.56 3.91
N HIS A 9 -45.56 16.68 4.90
CA HIS A 9 -44.13 16.41 4.72
C HIS A 9 -43.61 15.79 6.02
N LEU A 10 -43.99 14.53 6.25
CA LEU A 10 -43.10 13.61 6.94
C LEU A 10 -41.85 13.56 6.05
N ALA A 11 -40.84 14.34 6.38
CA ALA A 11 -39.52 14.14 5.83
C ALA A 11 -39.13 12.70 6.18
N ALA A 12 -39.15 11.82 5.18
CA ALA A 12 -38.58 10.50 5.32
C ALA A 12 -37.16 10.68 5.88
N PRO A 13 -36.73 9.91 6.90
CA PRO A 13 -35.35 9.94 7.31
C PRO A 13 -34.52 9.62 6.07
N SER A 14 -33.67 10.57 5.67
CA SER A 14 -32.69 10.34 4.63
C SER A 14 -32.03 9.00 4.93
N PRO A 15 -31.96 8.04 3.98
CA PRO A 15 -31.23 6.82 4.23
C PRO A 15 -29.83 7.26 4.62
N ALA A 16 -29.42 6.89 5.84
CA ALA A 16 -28.08 7.12 6.32
C ALA A 16 -27.16 6.63 5.21
N ARG A 17 -26.36 7.55 4.63
CA ARG A 17 -25.32 7.19 3.68
C ARG A 17 -24.53 6.09 4.37
N VAL A 18 -24.67 4.85 3.89
CA VAL A 18 -23.88 3.72 4.35
C VAL A 18 -22.44 4.14 4.08
N ALA A 19 -21.74 4.54 5.13
CA ALA A 19 -20.30 4.74 5.03
C ALA A 19 -19.74 3.41 4.55
N PRO A 20 -18.89 3.38 3.51
CA PRO A 20 -18.22 2.14 3.13
C PRO A 20 -17.54 1.57 4.39
N PRO A 21 -17.55 0.24 4.57
CA PRO A 21 -16.86 -0.36 5.70
C PRO A 21 -15.42 0.18 5.73
N PRO A 22 -14.85 0.47 6.91
CA PRO A 22 -13.46 0.88 6.98
C PRO A 22 -12.65 -0.25 6.34
N GLN A 23 -12.11 0.01 5.15
CA GLN A 23 -11.13 -0.89 4.58
C GLN A 23 -10.03 -1.01 5.64
N PRO A 24 -9.53 -2.23 5.93
CA PRO A 24 -8.48 -2.38 6.91
C PRO A 24 -7.35 -1.44 6.49
N VAL A 25 -7.01 -0.47 7.33
CA VAL A 25 -6.03 0.59 7.04
C VAL A 25 -4.68 0.02 6.57
N GLN A 26 -4.40 -1.24 6.93
CA GLN A 26 -3.28 -2.03 6.44
C GLN A 26 -3.32 -2.30 4.93
N GLY A 27 -4.49 -2.59 4.35
CA GLY A 27 -4.61 -2.82 2.90
C GLY A 27 -4.22 -1.60 2.08
N ALA A 28 -4.69 -0.42 2.48
CA ALA A 28 -4.33 0.83 1.82
C ALA A 28 -2.84 1.18 1.97
N ALA A 29 -2.25 0.89 3.14
CA ALA A 29 -0.81 1.09 3.36
C ALA A 29 0.05 0.13 2.52
N VAL A 30 -0.36 -1.14 2.40
CA VAL A 30 0.27 -2.14 1.53
C VAL A 30 0.21 -1.69 0.07
N ASP A 31 -0.97 -1.31 -0.43
CA ASP A 31 -1.15 -0.89 -1.84
C ASP A 31 -0.29 0.33 -2.19
N ALA A 32 -0.23 1.32 -1.29
CA ALA A 32 0.59 2.51 -1.47
C ALA A 32 2.10 2.18 -1.47
N ALA A 33 2.55 1.31 -0.56
CA ALA A 33 3.93 0.85 -0.51
C ALA A 33 4.32 0.08 -1.78
N VAL A 34 3.47 -0.84 -2.24
CA VAL A 34 3.68 -1.64 -3.45
C VAL A 34 3.80 -0.73 -4.68
N THR A 35 2.89 0.23 -4.85
CA THR A 35 2.93 1.17 -5.98
C THR A 35 4.23 1.97 -6.02
N ALA A 36 4.68 2.49 -4.87
CA ALA A 36 5.95 3.22 -4.79
C ALA A 36 7.15 2.31 -5.09
N LEU A 37 7.16 1.09 -4.56
CA LEU A 37 8.24 0.14 -4.74
C LEU A 37 8.36 -0.36 -6.18
N LEU A 38 7.25 -0.58 -6.88
CA LEU A 38 7.28 -0.95 -8.30
C LEU A 38 8.02 0.09 -9.14
N SER A 39 7.80 1.37 -8.86
CA SER A 39 8.46 2.48 -9.56
C SER A 39 9.96 2.55 -9.20
N LEU A 40 10.30 2.44 -7.91
CA LEU A 40 11.69 2.50 -7.44
C LEU A 40 12.52 1.31 -7.94
N VAL A 41 11.96 0.11 -7.89
CA VAL A 41 12.64 -1.11 -8.35
C VAL A 41 12.84 -1.04 -9.87
N ALA A 42 11.83 -0.60 -10.64
CA ALA A 42 11.99 -0.39 -12.08
C ALA A 42 13.10 0.64 -12.42
N ALA A 43 13.28 1.67 -11.60
CA ALA A 43 14.37 2.62 -11.74
C ALA A 43 15.74 1.96 -11.46
N VAL A 44 15.89 1.18 -10.37
CA VAL A 44 17.11 0.41 -10.09
C VAL A 44 17.44 -0.58 -11.20
N GLU A 45 16.41 -1.15 -11.84
CA GLU A 45 16.56 -2.14 -12.89
C GLU A 45 17.15 -1.60 -14.20
N THR A 46 16.95 -0.30 -14.47
CA THR A 46 17.26 0.35 -15.76
C THR A 46 18.43 1.33 -15.67
N GLN A 47 18.72 1.86 -14.49
CA GLN A 47 19.77 2.84 -14.29
C GLN A 47 21.16 2.19 -14.17
N PRO A 48 22.22 2.82 -14.70
CA PRO A 48 23.57 2.36 -14.47
C PRO A 48 23.94 2.45 -12.98
N ALA A 49 24.96 1.68 -12.57
CA ALA A 49 25.51 1.80 -11.22
C ALA A 49 26.04 3.22 -10.99
N GLY A 50 25.58 3.88 -9.93
CA GLY A 50 25.95 5.27 -9.66
C GLY A 50 25.12 5.91 -8.54
N PRO A 51 25.28 7.23 -8.33
CA PRO A 51 24.60 7.96 -7.27
C PRO A 51 23.06 7.84 -7.32
N ALA A 52 22.46 7.86 -8.51
CA ALA A 52 21.02 7.71 -8.68
C ALA A 52 20.53 6.34 -8.17
N THR A 53 21.18 5.25 -8.58
CA THR A 53 20.85 3.89 -8.13
C THR A 53 21.03 3.72 -6.62
N LYS A 54 22.04 4.37 -6.01
CA LYS A 54 22.18 4.42 -4.55
C LYS A 54 21.01 5.14 -3.88
N ALA A 55 20.57 6.27 -4.44
CA ALA A 55 19.42 7.01 -3.92
C ALA A 55 18.12 6.20 -4.02
N TYR A 56 17.89 5.50 -5.14
CA TYR A 56 16.72 4.61 -5.26
C TYR A 56 16.78 3.45 -4.25
N ARG A 57 17.94 2.83 -4.05
CA ARG A 57 18.10 1.78 -3.01
C ARG A 57 17.84 2.32 -1.59
N ALA A 58 18.29 3.54 -1.28
CA ALA A 58 17.97 4.18 -0.02
C ALA A 58 16.46 4.49 0.13
N ALA A 59 15.78 4.88 -0.95
CA ALA A 59 14.34 5.07 -0.94
C ALA A 59 13.57 3.74 -0.74
N ILE A 60 14.02 2.65 -1.36
CA ILE A 60 13.47 1.30 -1.14
C ILE A 60 13.61 0.90 0.32
N ARG A 61 14.78 1.14 0.94
CA ARG A 61 15.00 0.89 2.36
C ARG A 61 13.98 1.63 3.23
N ARG A 62 13.83 2.95 3.02
CA ARG A 62 12.88 3.78 3.77
C ARG A 62 11.43 3.30 3.64
N LYS A 63 11.03 2.86 2.44
CA LYS A 63 9.69 2.26 2.25
C LYS A 63 9.51 0.95 3.00
N GLY A 64 10.57 0.15 3.13
CA GLY A 64 10.55 -1.02 4.02
C GLY A 64 10.38 -0.63 5.49
N GLU A 65 11.10 0.38 5.95
CA GLU A 65 11.00 0.88 7.34
C GLU A 65 9.60 1.45 7.64
N GLU A 66 9.02 2.22 6.72
CA GLU A 66 7.63 2.71 6.83
C GLU A 66 6.62 1.57 6.90
N ALA A 67 6.78 0.55 6.06
CA ALA A 67 5.92 -0.63 6.04
C ALA A 67 6.04 -1.46 7.34
N ALA A 68 7.27 -1.66 7.83
CA ALA A 68 7.54 -2.33 9.10
C ALA A 68 6.93 -1.56 10.29
N ALA A 69 7.02 -0.23 10.30
CA ALA A 69 6.39 0.59 11.33
C ALA A 69 4.85 0.52 11.30
N ALA A 70 4.26 0.29 10.13
CA ALA A 70 2.80 0.20 9.97
C ALA A 70 2.21 -1.17 10.37
N GLY A 71 2.97 -2.26 10.25
CA GLY A 71 2.46 -3.59 10.59
C GLY A 71 3.48 -4.72 10.62
N GLY A 72 4.75 -4.41 10.86
CA GLY A 72 5.81 -5.37 11.09
C GLY A 72 6.21 -6.19 9.87
N SER A 73 6.82 -7.34 10.14
CA SER A 73 7.32 -8.28 9.13
C SER A 73 6.21 -8.84 8.24
N GLU A 74 5.00 -9.04 8.75
CA GLU A 74 3.85 -9.53 7.95
C GLU A 74 3.50 -8.57 6.80
N VAL A 75 3.50 -7.25 7.07
CA VAL A 75 3.28 -6.24 6.04
C VAL A 75 4.43 -6.22 5.03
N LEU A 76 5.68 -6.34 5.49
CA LEU A 76 6.85 -6.44 4.61
C LEU A 76 6.78 -7.65 3.69
N GLU A 77 6.41 -8.82 4.21
CA GLU A 77 6.24 -10.05 3.44
C GLU A 77 5.10 -9.94 2.42
N ALA A 78 3.97 -9.33 2.81
CA ALA A 78 2.85 -9.09 1.92
C ALA A 78 3.22 -8.15 0.76
N VAL A 79 3.93 -7.06 1.07
CA VAL A 79 4.44 -6.11 0.05
C VAL A 79 5.45 -6.80 -0.87
N LEU A 80 6.39 -7.59 -0.33
CA LEU A 80 7.36 -8.35 -1.12
C LEU A 80 6.64 -9.27 -2.11
N ARG A 81 5.67 -10.04 -1.64
CA ARG A 81 4.87 -10.95 -2.47
C ARG A 81 4.16 -10.20 -3.59
N GLN A 82 3.46 -9.12 -3.27
CA GLN A 82 2.72 -8.33 -4.26
C GLN A 82 3.64 -7.67 -5.32
N VAL A 83 4.82 -7.17 -4.94
CA VAL A 83 5.78 -6.59 -5.90
C VAL A 83 6.34 -7.67 -6.85
N CYS A 84 6.59 -8.88 -6.35
CA CYS A 84 7.01 -10.02 -7.16
C CYS A 84 5.89 -10.48 -8.11
N ASP A 85 4.66 -10.60 -7.62
CA ASP A 85 3.49 -11.05 -8.39
C ASP A 85 3.10 -10.06 -9.49
N ALA A 86 3.34 -8.77 -9.30
CA ALA A 86 3.01 -7.73 -10.28
C ALA A 86 3.80 -7.85 -11.61
N THR A 87 4.94 -8.54 -11.63
CA THR A 87 5.66 -8.82 -12.88
C THR A 87 6.44 -10.13 -12.78
N PRO A 88 5.79 -11.27 -13.11
CA PRO A 88 6.36 -12.60 -12.93
C PRO A 88 7.72 -12.79 -13.62
N ASP A 89 7.91 -12.22 -14.82
CA ASP A 89 9.16 -12.31 -15.58
C ASP A 89 10.37 -11.68 -14.87
N ARG A 90 10.12 -10.78 -13.91
CA ARG A 90 11.13 -10.08 -13.13
C ARG A 90 11.08 -10.40 -11.64
N ALA A 91 10.20 -11.32 -11.22
CA ALA A 91 9.95 -11.61 -9.81
C ALA A 91 11.23 -11.93 -9.04
N GLU A 92 12.08 -12.80 -9.59
CA GLU A 92 13.35 -13.18 -8.95
C GLU A 92 14.30 -11.98 -8.78
N ARG A 93 14.45 -11.16 -9.83
CA ARG A 93 15.30 -9.97 -9.79
C ARG A 93 14.79 -8.94 -8.79
N ARG A 94 13.49 -8.68 -8.78
CA ARG A 94 12.85 -7.75 -7.84
C ARG A 94 12.93 -8.24 -6.40
N GLY A 95 12.70 -9.54 -6.19
CA GLY A 95 12.85 -10.19 -4.90
C GLY A 95 14.25 -9.97 -4.33
N ARG A 96 15.31 -10.21 -5.13
CA ARG A 96 16.69 -9.95 -4.70
C ARG A 96 16.93 -8.48 -4.32
N ILE A 97 16.48 -7.52 -5.15
CA ILE A 97 16.63 -6.08 -4.86
C ILE A 97 15.97 -5.71 -3.53
N LEU A 98 14.76 -6.21 -3.28
CA LEU A 98 14.01 -5.93 -2.05
C LEU A 98 14.63 -6.62 -0.83
N THR A 99 14.96 -7.91 -0.93
CA THR A 99 15.61 -8.66 0.16
C THR A 99 16.95 -8.05 0.55
N GLU A 100 17.78 -7.62 -0.41
CA GLU A 100 19.01 -6.89 -0.13
C GLU A 100 18.76 -5.56 0.60
N ALA A 101 17.78 -4.78 0.13
CA ALA A 101 17.47 -3.48 0.71
C ALA A 101 16.85 -3.60 2.10
N TRP A 102 16.12 -4.67 2.38
CA TRP A 102 15.41 -4.91 3.63
C TRP A 102 16.08 -5.94 4.53
N ALA A 103 17.35 -6.25 4.27
CA ALA A 103 18.15 -7.08 5.16
C ALA A 103 18.06 -6.55 6.61
N GLY A 104 17.77 -7.45 7.56
CA GLY A 104 17.52 -7.12 8.96
C GLY A 104 16.17 -6.48 9.28
N LEU A 105 15.28 -6.23 8.31
CA LEU A 105 13.88 -5.82 8.58
C LEU A 105 12.91 -7.01 8.52
N ILE A 106 13.18 -7.98 7.65
CA ILE A 106 12.33 -9.18 7.49
C ILE A 106 12.59 -10.20 8.61
N GLU A 107 13.78 -10.17 9.21
CA GLU A 107 14.21 -11.10 10.26
C GLU A 107 13.87 -10.63 11.68
N GLU A 108 13.34 -9.42 11.87
CA GLU A 108 12.89 -8.97 13.19
C GLU A 108 11.60 -9.67 13.59
N LYS A 109 11.76 -10.84 14.20
CA LYS A 109 10.81 -11.39 15.16
C LYS A 109 11.40 -11.15 16.57
N PRO A 110 10.61 -10.66 17.55
CA PRO A 110 11.10 -10.46 18.92
C PRO A 110 11.58 -11.77 19.56
#